data_AF-A0A965JRZ8-F1
#
_entry.id   AF-A0A965JRZ8-F1
#
_cell.length_a   1.000
_cell.length_b   1.000
_cell.length_c   1.000
_cell.angle_alpha   90.00
_cell.angle_beta   90.00
_cell.angle_gamma   90.00
#
_symmetry.space_group_name_H-M   'P 1'
#
loop_
_entity.id
_entity.type
_entity.pdbx_description
1 polymer ?
#
loop_
_entity_poly.entity_id
_entity_poly.type
_entity_poly.pdbx_seq_one_letter_code
_entity_poly.pdbx_strand_id
1 'polypeptide(L)'
;MSDNLQQGTENKPIDYASLGNAILNFSTEESKNKSNTEPSPADEQISEEESEIAAEDSEQEQVPDAEKQVVSEATSKAEIKKYKVKVDQEELEVDEQELLNGYSRQSDYSRKTQALAEERKALEKEREEIKAKYGQKIEFETDFFEAQLKAEFKDINWQELEQTDREEYLYQREKLRERTQQLEAKKAELLKIRNDEMTEFHKKNRERLAQEAELLAKADPDFADPKKKEQIGKELVDFLKANNHSPEEIERIIYSTHRNILLVKKAMEFDKIQKANLKTKKVVTTPSITKSSNFRPKPNQSNNLNAISDKAKKGDKAAITQLVSAFINSKN
;
A
#
# COMPACT_ATOMS: atom_id res chain seq x y z
N MET A 1 -25.01 32.16 -33.49
CA MET A 1 -26.02 31.20 -33.04
C MET A 1 -25.35 30.34 -32.00
N SER A 2 -25.55 30.72 -30.76
CA SER A 2 -25.08 30.02 -29.58
C SER A 2 -26.08 28.92 -29.33
N ASP A 3 -25.69 27.66 -29.52
CA ASP A 3 -26.47 26.54 -29.00
C ASP A 3 -25.56 25.34 -28.71
N ASN A 4 -25.50 25.07 -27.41
CA ASN A 4 -25.70 23.75 -26.85
C ASN A 4 -24.56 22.73 -26.98
N LEU A 5 -23.66 22.73 -26.00
CA LEU A 5 -23.08 21.49 -25.47
C LEU A 5 -22.80 21.66 -23.96
N GLN A 6 -23.87 21.93 -23.21
CA GLN A 6 -23.89 21.69 -21.77
C GLN A 6 -24.16 20.18 -21.60
N GLN A 7 -23.12 19.37 -21.75
CA GLN A 7 -23.18 18.00 -21.25
C GLN A 7 -23.13 18.10 -19.73
N GLY A 8 -24.32 17.99 -19.13
CA GLY A 8 -24.48 17.88 -17.69
C GLY A 8 -23.71 16.67 -17.19
N THR A 9 -22.67 16.94 -16.42
CA THR A 9 -22.38 16.09 -15.28
C THR A 9 -23.54 16.30 -14.31
N GLU A 10 -24.60 15.49 -14.45
CA GLU A 10 -25.49 15.26 -13.32
C GLU A 10 -24.64 14.61 -12.22
N ASN A 11 -24.04 15.43 -11.37
CA ASN A 11 -23.69 15.05 -10.02
C ASN A 11 -25.01 14.69 -9.33
N LYS A 12 -25.45 13.44 -9.48
CA LYS A 12 -26.47 12.88 -8.61
C LYS A 12 -26.01 13.13 -7.18
N PRO A 13 -26.86 13.73 -6.31
CA PRO A 13 -26.50 13.90 -4.92
C PRO A 13 -26.15 12.52 -4.36
N ILE A 14 -24.93 12.39 -3.84
CA ILE A 14 -24.45 11.16 -3.23
C ILE A 14 -25.29 10.92 -1.98
N ASP A 15 -26.30 10.08 -2.12
CA ASP A 15 -27.16 9.70 -1.02
C ASP A 15 -26.44 8.67 -0.14
N TYR A 16 -26.62 8.82 1.17
CA TYR A 16 -26.13 7.92 2.20
C TYR A 16 -26.53 6.45 1.98
N ALA A 17 -27.60 6.18 1.22
CA ALA A 17 -28.01 4.85 0.81
C ALA A 17 -27.10 4.21 -0.25
N SER A 18 -26.48 5.00 -1.12
CA SER A 18 -25.54 4.54 -2.16
C SER A 18 -24.16 4.19 -1.59
N LEU A 19 -23.79 4.78 -0.45
CA LEU A 19 -22.50 4.58 0.21
C LEU A 19 -22.38 3.24 0.96
N GLY A 20 -23.48 2.51 1.24
CA GLY A 20 -23.37 1.17 1.84
C GLY A 20 -22.78 0.13 0.86
N ASN A 21 -23.04 0.30 -0.44
CA ASN A 21 -22.53 -0.56 -1.50
C ASN A 21 -21.10 -0.17 -1.94
N ALA A 22 -20.61 0.96 -1.45
CA ALA A 22 -19.26 1.48 -1.68
C ALA A 22 -18.14 0.52 -1.30
N ILE A 23 -18.27 -0.03 -0.10
CA ILE A 23 -17.31 -0.96 0.49
C ILE A 23 -17.33 -2.26 -0.33
N LEU A 24 -18.47 -2.63 -0.91
CA LEU A 24 -18.58 -3.73 -1.86
C LEU A 24 -17.72 -3.48 -3.11
N ASN A 25 -17.84 -2.29 -3.71
CA ASN A 25 -17.14 -1.90 -4.96
C ASN A 25 -15.62 -1.77 -4.83
N PHE A 26 -15.07 -1.79 -3.61
CA PHE A 26 -13.63 -1.96 -3.37
C PHE A 26 -13.06 -3.28 -3.95
N SER A 27 -13.92 -4.25 -4.29
CA SER A 27 -13.51 -5.57 -4.78
C SER A 27 -14.12 -5.98 -6.13
N THR A 28 -15.06 -5.21 -6.70
CA THR A 28 -15.86 -5.70 -7.84
C THR A 28 -16.12 -4.63 -8.89
N GLU A 29 -15.29 -4.63 -9.93
CA GLU A 29 -15.69 -4.25 -11.29
C GLU A 29 -15.19 -5.29 -12.30
N GLU A 30 -15.52 -6.55 -12.05
CA GLU A 30 -15.46 -7.60 -13.05
C GLU A 30 -16.84 -8.22 -13.19
N SER A 31 -17.62 -7.70 -14.13
CA SER A 31 -18.56 -8.45 -14.98
C SER A 31 -19.62 -7.52 -15.54
N LYS A 32 -19.42 -7.09 -16.78
CA LYS A 32 -20.41 -7.16 -17.87
C LYS A 32 -19.80 -6.56 -19.14
N ASN A 33 -19.06 -7.37 -19.89
CA ASN A 33 -19.22 -7.37 -21.33
C ASN A 33 -18.90 -8.76 -21.89
N LYS A 34 -19.94 -9.52 -22.21
CA LYS A 34 -19.89 -10.80 -22.93
C LYS A 34 -20.38 -10.54 -24.36
N SER A 35 -19.50 -10.66 -25.33
CA SER A 35 -19.80 -11.00 -26.73
C SER A 35 -18.58 -11.79 -27.19
N ASN A 36 -18.59 -13.12 -27.10
CA ASN A 36 -19.16 -14.07 -28.06
C ASN A 36 -18.68 -13.83 -29.50
N THR A 37 -17.59 -14.52 -29.87
CA THR A 37 -17.40 -15.16 -31.18
C THR A 37 -16.52 -16.40 -30.97
N GLU A 38 -17.07 -17.57 -31.30
CA GLU A 38 -16.41 -18.88 -31.32
C GLU A 38 -15.42 -19.03 -32.49
N PRO A 39 -14.53 -20.06 -32.44
CA PRO A 39 -13.29 -20.14 -33.23
C PRO A 39 -13.38 -21.04 -34.47
N SER A 40 -12.37 -20.95 -35.34
CA SER A 40 -11.95 -22.08 -36.19
C SER A 40 -10.50 -21.92 -36.68
N PRO A 41 -9.78 -23.03 -36.97
CA PRO A 41 -8.32 -23.14 -36.89
C PRO A 41 -7.62 -23.11 -38.25
N ALA A 42 -6.31 -22.85 -38.28
CA ALA A 42 -5.37 -23.45 -39.24
C ALA A 42 -3.91 -23.14 -38.87
N ASP A 43 -3.17 -24.24 -38.71
CA ASP A 43 -1.76 -24.53 -39.01
C ASP A 43 -0.57 -23.80 -38.37
N GLU A 44 0.21 -24.65 -37.71
CA GLU A 44 1.65 -24.62 -37.48
C GLU A 44 2.43 -24.26 -38.76
N GLN A 45 3.40 -23.35 -38.64
CA GLN A 45 4.69 -23.54 -39.28
C GLN A 45 5.78 -22.76 -38.51
N ILE A 46 6.71 -23.55 -37.99
CA ILE A 46 7.97 -23.14 -37.38
C ILE A 46 8.90 -22.68 -38.51
N SER A 47 9.49 -21.50 -38.39
CA SER A 47 10.71 -21.14 -39.12
C SER A 47 11.58 -20.31 -38.20
N GLU A 48 12.66 -20.94 -37.74
CA GLU A 48 13.83 -20.31 -37.15
C GLU A 48 14.48 -19.46 -38.23
N GLU A 49 14.75 -18.19 -37.94
CA GLU A 49 15.78 -17.45 -38.66
C GLU A 49 16.58 -16.59 -37.69
N GLU A 50 17.87 -16.87 -37.76
CA GLU A 50 18.98 -16.45 -36.95
C GLU A 50 19.37 -15.01 -37.29
N SER A 51 19.60 -14.16 -36.29
CA SER A 51 20.23 -12.87 -36.49
C SER A 51 21.22 -12.57 -35.38
N GLU A 52 22.48 -12.85 -35.70
CA GLU A 52 23.70 -12.36 -35.07
C GLU A 52 23.65 -10.85 -34.80
N ILE A 53 23.95 -10.44 -33.57
CA ILE A 53 24.67 -9.18 -33.31
C ILE A 53 25.68 -9.39 -32.17
N ALA A 54 26.93 -9.54 -32.60
CA ALA A 54 28.19 -9.12 -31.98
C ALA A 54 28.22 -8.86 -30.45
N ALA A 55 28.79 -9.81 -29.72
CA ALA A 55 29.48 -9.55 -28.46
C ALA A 55 30.96 -9.29 -28.78
N GLU A 56 31.37 -8.03 -28.62
CA GLU A 56 32.78 -7.64 -28.66
C GLU A 56 33.25 -7.37 -27.23
N ASP A 57 34.45 -7.85 -26.94
CA ASP A 57 35.33 -7.57 -25.81
C ASP A 57 35.25 -8.49 -24.57
N SER A 58 36.01 -9.60 -24.67
CA SER A 58 36.63 -10.26 -23.52
C SER A 58 38.12 -10.37 -23.83
N GLU A 59 38.90 -9.47 -23.25
CA GLU A 59 40.36 -9.50 -23.23
C GLU A 59 40.85 -10.87 -22.71
N GLN A 60 41.50 -11.62 -23.59
CA GLN A 60 42.26 -12.82 -23.26
C GLN A 60 43.63 -12.42 -22.72
N GLU A 61 43.82 -12.57 -21.41
CA GLU A 61 45.16 -12.56 -20.82
C GLU A 61 45.76 -13.96 -20.96
N GLN A 62 46.73 -14.07 -21.87
CA GLN A 62 47.55 -15.27 -22.08
C GLN A 62 48.49 -15.48 -20.89
N VAL A 63 48.48 -16.68 -20.31
CA VAL A 63 49.61 -17.18 -19.50
C VAL A 63 50.28 -18.34 -20.24
N PRO A 64 51.62 -18.36 -20.36
CA PRO A 64 52.32 -19.27 -21.25
C PRO A 64 52.51 -20.67 -20.66
N ASP A 65 52.58 -21.63 -21.58
CA ASP A 65 53.01 -23.01 -21.40
C ASP A 65 54.38 -23.09 -20.71
N ALA A 66 54.45 -23.84 -19.61
CA ALA A 66 55.69 -24.19 -18.92
C ALA A 66 55.61 -25.66 -18.45
N GLU A 67 56.23 -26.51 -19.27
CA GLU A 67 56.93 -27.76 -18.96
C GLU A 67 56.44 -28.65 -17.80
N LYS A 68 56.04 -29.87 -18.20
CA LYS A 68 55.97 -31.07 -17.36
C LYS A 68 57.22 -31.22 -16.50
N GLN A 69 57.07 -31.07 -15.19
CA GLN A 69 58.01 -31.61 -14.21
C GLN A 69 57.26 -32.58 -13.29
N VAL A 70 57.55 -33.87 -13.47
CA VAL A 70 57.15 -34.97 -12.60
C VAL A 70 57.87 -34.81 -11.27
N VAL A 71 57.13 -34.46 -10.20
CA VAL A 71 57.65 -34.48 -8.83
C VAL A 71 56.64 -35.19 -7.92
N SER A 72 57.01 -36.43 -7.60
CA SER A 72 56.71 -37.22 -6.40
C SER A 72 55.41 -36.97 -5.62
N GLU A 73 54.59 -38.02 -5.62
CA GLU A 73 53.54 -38.35 -4.67
C GLU A 73 54.07 -38.36 -3.21
N ALA A 74 53.69 -37.34 -2.41
CA ALA A 74 53.39 -37.43 -0.99
C ALA A 74 52.95 -36.07 -0.40
N THR A 75 51.91 -36.10 0.44
CA THR A 75 51.50 -35.09 1.45
C THR A 75 50.84 -33.77 0.98
N SER A 76 49.51 -33.81 0.78
CA SER A 76 48.51 -33.28 1.73
C SER A 76 47.13 -33.27 1.05
N LYS A 77 46.20 -34.10 1.53
CA LYS A 77 44.78 -33.84 1.31
C LYS A 77 44.46 -32.59 2.11
N ALA A 78 44.46 -31.42 1.46
CA ALA A 78 43.73 -30.28 1.98
C ALA A 78 42.28 -30.76 2.14
N GLU A 79 41.84 -30.97 3.38
CA GLU A 79 40.44 -31.23 3.68
C GLU A 79 39.64 -30.02 3.16
N ILE A 80 38.98 -30.19 2.01
CA ILE A 80 38.07 -29.18 1.47
C ILE A 80 36.99 -29.01 2.54
N LYS A 81 37.02 -27.86 3.23
CA LYS A 81 36.05 -27.54 4.28
C LYS A 81 34.70 -27.34 3.62
N LYS A 82 33.78 -28.27 3.90
CA LYS A 82 32.38 -28.20 3.49
C LYS A 82 31.57 -27.45 4.53
N TYR A 83 30.68 -26.59 4.07
CA TYR A 83 29.80 -25.76 4.88
C TYR A 83 28.35 -26.04 4.52
N LYS A 84 27.49 -26.18 5.52
CA LYS A 84 26.04 -26.33 5.31
C LYS A 84 25.40 -24.96 5.17
N VAL A 85 24.82 -24.69 4.00
CA VAL A 85 24.09 -23.45 3.70
C VAL A 85 22.64 -23.80 3.39
N LYS A 86 21.71 -22.99 3.87
CA LYS A 86 20.28 -23.19 3.65
C LYS A 86 19.80 -22.27 2.53
N VAL A 87 19.38 -22.84 1.41
CA VAL A 87 18.80 -22.12 0.26
C VAL A 87 17.41 -22.69 0.04
N ASP A 88 16.39 -21.82 -0.05
CA ASP A 88 14.99 -22.21 -0.30
C ASP A 88 14.47 -23.37 0.58
N GLN A 89 14.89 -23.36 1.84
CA GLN A 89 14.55 -24.34 2.89
C GLN A 89 15.25 -25.71 2.81
N GLU A 90 16.13 -25.94 1.83
CA GLU A 90 16.96 -27.14 1.72
C GLU A 90 18.39 -26.89 2.22
N GLU A 91 18.98 -27.87 2.91
CA GLU A 91 20.37 -27.80 3.40
C GLU A 91 21.33 -28.37 2.35
N LEU A 92 22.19 -27.52 1.80
CA LEU A 92 23.20 -27.87 0.81
C LEU A 92 24.59 -27.77 1.43
N GLU A 93 25.41 -28.82 1.25
CA GLU A 93 26.82 -28.78 1.59
C GLU A 93 27.61 -28.17 0.42
N VAL A 94 28.20 -27.01 0.65
CA VAL A 94 28.98 -26.24 -0.33
C VAL A 94 30.38 -25.95 0.20
N ASP A 95 31.34 -25.90 -0.71
CA ASP A 95 32.73 -25.58 -0.38
C ASP A 95 32.91 -24.06 -0.17
N GLU A 96 34.02 -23.64 0.45
CA GLU A 96 34.32 -22.23 0.74
C GLU A 96 34.27 -21.32 -0.50
N GLN A 97 34.70 -21.83 -1.66
CA GLN A 97 34.66 -21.10 -2.92
C GLN A 97 33.23 -20.84 -3.40
N GLU A 98 32.32 -21.81 -3.27
CA GLU A 98 30.92 -21.65 -3.68
C GLU A 98 30.16 -20.71 -2.73
N LEU A 99 30.53 -20.69 -1.44
CA LEU A 99 30.02 -19.72 -0.48
C LEU A 99 30.37 -18.27 -0.87
N LEU A 100 31.63 -18.00 -1.18
CA LEU A 100 32.11 -16.68 -1.61
C LEU A 100 31.47 -16.26 -2.94
N ASN A 101 31.40 -17.20 -3.90
CA ASN A 101 30.76 -16.97 -5.19
C ASN A 101 29.25 -16.73 -5.04
N GLY A 102 28.58 -17.45 -4.16
CA GLY A 102 27.16 -17.27 -3.85
C GLY A 102 26.86 -15.89 -3.25
N TYR A 103 27.67 -15.44 -2.29
CA TYR A 103 27.57 -14.09 -1.74
C TYR A 103 27.82 -13.01 -2.80
N SER A 104 28.85 -13.18 -3.64
CA SER A 104 29.15 -12.27 -4.73
C SER A 104 27.98 -12.17 -5.72
N ARG A 105 27.47 -13.32 -6.19
CA ARG A 105 26.31 -13.40 -7.08
C ARG A 105 25.05 -12.78 -6.46
N GLN A 106 24.77 -13.03 -5.18
CA GLN A 106 23.61 -12.44 -4.49
C GLN A 106 23.76 -10.92 -4.35
N SER A 107 24.95 -10.44 -3.99
CA SER A 107 25.25 -9.01 -3.93
C SER A 107 25.08 -8.35 -5.31
N ASP A 108 25.61 -8.97 -6.36
CA ASP A 108 25.47 -8.49 -7.74
C ASP A 108 24.02 -8.53 -8.22
N TYR A 109 23.29 -9.60 -7.93
CA TYR A 109 21.87 -9.73 -8.26
C TYR A 109 21.04 -8.67 -7.54
N SER A 110 21.28 -8.45 -6.25
CA SER A 110 20.63 -7.41 -5.46
C SER A 110 20.90 -6.02 -6.05
N ARG A 111 22.18 -5.71 -6.32
CA ARG A 111 22.60 -4.43 -6.90
C ARG A 111 22.02 -4.23 -8.30
N LYS A 112 22.04 -5.25 -9.16
CA LYS A 112 21.45 -5.21 -10.51
C LYS A 112 19.93 -5.08 -10.47
N THR A 113 19.26 -5.78 -9.56
CA THR A 113 17.81 -5.69 -9.39
C THR A 113 17.39 -4.31 -8.90
N GLN A 114 18.14 -3.74 -7.95
CA GLN A 114 17.93 -2.37 -7.49
C GLN A 114 18.18 -1.36 -8.62
N ALA A 115 19.30 -1.47 -9.34
CA ALA A 115 19.60 -0.60 -10.48
C ALA A 115 18.51 -0.67 -11.56
N LEU A 116 18.02 -1.87 -11.88
CA LEU A 116 16.93 -2.07 -12.84
C LEU A 116 15.60 -1.48 -12.33
N ALA A 117 15.30 -1.59 -11.04
CA ALA A 117 14.12 -0.99 -10.45
C ALA A 117 14.19 0.56 -10.48
N GLU A 118 15.37 1.12 -10.20
CA GLU A 118 15.63 2.56 -10.28
C GLU A 118 15.52 3.06 -11.74
N GLU A 119 16.10 2.33 -12.69
CA GLU A 119 16.00 2.63 -14.13
C GLU A 119 14.55 2.62 -14.62
N ARG A 120 13.78 1.58 -14.28
CA ARG A 120 12.35 1.49 -14.64
C ARG A 120 11.56 2.68 -14.09
N LYS A 121 11.82 3.07 -12.84
CA LYS A 121 11.16 4.21 -12.22
C LYS A 121 11.56 5.54 -12.89
N ALA A 122 12.82 5.68 -13.27
CA ALA A 122 13.30 6.85 -14.01
C ALA A 122 12.63 6.95 -15.40
N LEU A 123 12.58 5.84 -16.14
CA LEU A 123 11.93 5.77 -17.45
C LEU A 123 10.42 6.02 -17.37
N GLU A 124 9.73 5.49 -16.35
CA GLU A 124 8.31 5.77 -16.13
C GLU A 124 8.07 7.26 -15.88
N LYS A 125 8.88 7.87 -15.02
CA LYS A 125 8.81 9.31 -14.75
C LYS A 125 9.07 10.14 -16.01
N GLU A 126 10.08 9.79 -16.80
CA GLU A 126 10.38 10.49 -18.05
C GLU A 126 9.23 10.37 -19.04
N ARG A 127 8.61 9.19 -19.17
CA ARG A 127 7.41 8.99 -20.00
C ARG A 127 6.24 9.86 -19.56
N GLU A 128 5.99 9.95 -18.26
CA GLU A 128 4.96 10.83 -17.70
C GLU A 128 5.26 12.31 -17.98
N GLU A 129 6.51 12.74 -17.82
CA GLU A 129 6.93 14.11 -18.13
C GLU A 129 6.80 14.44 -19.62
N ILE A 130 7.18 13.52 -20.51
CA ILE A 130 7.03 13.68 -21.96
C ILE A 130 5.54 13.77 -22.33
N LYS A 131 4.69 12.89 -21.78
CA LYS A 131 3.24 12.92 -22.02
C LYS A 131 2.65 14.25 -21.56
N ALA A 132 3.02 14.74 -20.38
CA ALA A 132 2.56 16.02 -19.86
C ALA A 132 3.02 17.22 -20.72
N LYS A 133 4.29 17.25 -21.12
CA LYS A 133 4.84 18.28 -22.02
C LYS A 133 4.17 18.25 -23.38
N TYR A 134 3.87 17.06 -23.91
CA TYR A 134 3.15 16.88 -25.17
C TYR A 134 1.73 17.45 -25.09
N GLY A 135 0.97 17.13 -24.03
CA GLY A 135 -0.36 17.68 -23.80
C GLY A 135 -0.35 19.22 -23.74
N GLN A 136 0.56 19.79 -22.96
CA GLN A 136 0.72 21.26 -22.85
C GLN A 136 1.09 21.91 -24.18
N LYS A 137 1.97 21.25 -24.98
CA LYS A 137 2.34 21.74 -26.30
C LYS A 137 1.13 21.80 -27.24
N ILE A 138 0.34 20.73 -27.30
CA ILE A 138 -0.87 20.67 -28.16
C ILE A 138 -1.91 21.70 -27.70
N GLU A 139 -2.08 21.88 -26.39
CA GLU A 139 -2.96 22.91 -25.83
C GLU A 139 -2.52 24.33 -26.25
N PHE A 140 -1.25 24.67 -26.01
CA PHE A 140 -0.68 25.97 -26.43
C PHE A 140 -0.80 26.19 -27.95
N GLU A 141 -0.49 25.17 -28.74
CA GLU A 141 -0.63 25.25 -30.19
C GLU A 141 -2.08 25.46 -30.63
N THR A 142 -3.04 24.84 -29.96
CA THR A 142 -4.47 25.00 -30.24
C THR A 142 -4.92 26.42 -29.94
N ASP A 143 -4.54 26.95 -28.79
CA ASP A 143 -4.88 28.32 -28.36
C ASP A 143 -4.23 29.37 -29.27
N PHE A 144 -2.95 29.18 -29.61
CA PHE A 144 -2.23 30.03 -30.55
C PHE A 144 -2.90 30.04 -31.93
N PHE A 145 -3.27 28.86 -32.44
CA PHE A 145 -3.91 28.74 -33.74
C PHE A 145 -5.31 29.37 -33.74
N GLU A 146 -6.06 29.24 -32.65
CA GLU A 146 -7.35 29.90 -32.47
C GLU A 146 -7.21 31.43 -32.47
N ALA A 147 -6.21 31.95 -31.75
CA ALA A 147 -5.92 33.39 -31.72
C ALA A 147 -5.49 33.90 -33.10
N GLN A 148 -4.65 33.15 -33.81
CA GLN A 148 -4.20 33.49 -35.16
C GLN A 148 -5.36 33.52 -36.15
N LEU A 149 -6.23 32.50 -36.14
CA LEU A 149 -7.45 32.46 -36.95
C LEU A 149 -8.34 33.68 -36.68
N LYS A 150 -8.59 33.98 -35.40
CA LYS A 150 -9.40 35.14 -35.02
C LYS A 150 -8.78 36.44 -35.52
N ALA A 151 -7.48 36.62 -35.37
CA ALA A 151 -6.78 37.84 -35.79
C ALA A 151 -6.79 38.02 -37.32
N GLU A 152 -6.53 36.96 -38.08
CA GLU A 152 -6.42 37.00 -39.54
C GLU A 152 -7.74 37.37 -40.25
N PHE A 153 -8.87 36.91 -39.70
CA PHE A 153 -10.19 37.12 -40.31
C PHE A 153 -11.03 38.20 -39.59
N LYS A 154 -10.49 38.87 -38.56
CA LYS A 154 -11.23 39.86 -37.76
C LYS A 154 -11.69 41.06 -38.56
N ASP A 155 -10.81 41.57 -39.41
CA ASP A 155 -11.01 42.85 -40.10
C ASP A 155 -11.61 42.68 -41.51
N ILE A 156 -11.93 41.44 -41.91
CA ILE A 156 -12.52 41.15 -43.22
C ILE A 156 -14.02 41.43 -43.19
N ASN A 157 -14.44 42.42 -43.99
CA ASN A 157 -15.85 42.67 -44.26
C ASN A 157 -16.38 41.75 -45.36
N TRP A 158 -16.88 40.57 -44.96
CA TRP A 158 -17.35 39.54 -45.88
C TRP A 158 -18.46 39.99 -46.85
N GLN A 159 -19.35 40.89 -46.40
CA GLN A 159 -20.47 41.36 -47.21
C GLN A 159 -20.01 42.31 -48.32
N GLU A 160 -19.07 43.19 -48.00
CA GLU A 160 -18.47 44.11 -48.97
C GLU A 160 -17.59 43.34 -49.96
N LEU A 161 -16.75 42.43 -49.46
CA LEU A 161 -15.86 41.61 -50.28
C LEU A 161 -16.63 40.79 -51.32
N GLU A 162 -17.75 40.19 -50.94
CA GLU A 162 -18.61 39.42 -51.87
C GLU A 162 -19.17 40.27 -53.02
N GLN A 163 -19.42 41.57 -52.77
CA GLN A 163 -19.96 42.50 -53.76
C GLN A 163 -18.88 43.15 -54.63
N THR A 164 -17.71 43.43 -54.05
CA THR A 164 -16.62 44.12 -54.74
C THR A 164 -15.71 43.17 -55.52
N ASP A 165 -15.41 41.99 -54.95
CA ASP A 165 -14.49 41.01 -55.55
C ASP A 165 -14.88 39.57 -55.17
N ARG A 166 -15.59 38.91 -56.08
CA ARG A 166 -16.06 37.53 -55.88
C ARG A 166 -14.93 36.51 -55.82
N GLU A 167 -13.84 36.71 -56.55
CA GLU A 167 -12.72 35.75 -56.58
C GLU A 167 -11.98 35.78 -55.24
N GLU A 168 -11.68 36.98 -54.74
CA GLU A 168 -11.03 37.16 -53.43
C GLU A 168 -11.92 36.66 -52.29
N TYR A 169 -13.23 36.90 -52.35
CA TYR A 169 -14.17 36.33 -51.37
C TYR A 169 -14.08 34.81 -51.30
N LEU A 170 -14.09 34.12 -52.46
CA LEU A 170 -14.01 32.66 -52.50
C LEU A 170 -12.66 32.16 -51.97
N TYR A 171 -11.57 32.82 -52.32
CA TYR A 171 -10.24 32.51 -51.81
C TYR A 171 -10.17 32.63 -50.28
N GLN A 172 -10.63 33.75 -49.72
CA GLN A 172 -10.64 33.97 -48.26
C GLN A 172 -11.56 32.98 -47.54
N ARG A 173 -12.69 32.61 -48.14
CA ARG A 173 -13.61 31.64 -47.55
C ARG A 173 -13.03 30.23 -47.54
N GLU A 174 -12.35 29.82 -48.61
CA GLU A 174 -11.66 28.52 -48.64
C GLU A 174 -10.49 28.50 -47.65
N LYS A 175 -9.71 29.59 -47.58
CA LYS A 175 -8.65 29.74 -46.59
C LYS A 175 -9.17 29.67 -45.15
N LEU A 176 -10.29 30.32 -44.85
CA LEU A 176 -10.97 30.22 -43.55
C LEU A 176 -11.35 28.77 -43.27
N ARG A 177 -11.96 28.09 -44.25
CA ARG A 177 -12.38 26.69 -44.14
C ARG A 177 -11.19 25.77 -43.84
N GLU A 178 -10.11 25.86 -44.61
CA GLU A 178 -8.88 25.08 -44.38
C GLU A 178 -8.30 25.31 -42.98
N ARG A 179 -8.20 26.58 -42.56
CA ARG A 179 -7.70 26.93 -41.23
C ARG A 179 -8.62 26.42 -40.13
N THR A 180 -9.94 26.49 -40.30
CA THR A 180 -10.89 25.93 -39.32
C THR A 180 -10.81 24.41 -39.22
N GLN A 181 -10.59 23.70 -40.34
CA GLN A 181 -10.36 22.25 -40.33
C GLN A 181 -9.08 21.88 -39.60
N GLN A 182 -8.00 22.65 -39.79
CA GLN A 182 -6.75 22.45 -39.05
C GLN A 182 -6.93 22.67 -37.55
N LEU A 183 -7.68 23.70 -37.15
CA LEU A 183 -8.04 23.95 -35.76
C LEU A 183 -8.86 22.79 -35.16
N GLU A 184 -9.85 22.29 -35.90
CA GLU A 184 -10.70 21.19 -35.46
C GLU A 184 -9.89 19.89 -35.27
N ALA A 185 -8.95 19.60 -36.17
CA ALA A 185 -8.04 18.47 -36.02
C ALA A 185 -7.20 18.57 -34.72
N LYS A 186 -6.65 19.75 -34.41
CA LYS A 186 -5.91 19.98 -33.14
C LYS A 186 -6.81 19.83 -31.91
N LYS A 187 -8.04 20.35 -31.96
CA LYS A 187 -9.02 20.19 -30.87
C LYS A 187 -9.39 18.73 -30.65
N ALA A 188 -9.56 17.95 -31.73
CA ALA A 188 -9.81 16.52 -31.64
C ALA A 188 -8.63 15.76 -30.99
N GLU A 189 -7.40 16.13 -31.35
CA GLU A 189 -6.20 15.58 -30.72
C GLU A 189 -6.13 15.90 -29.22
N LEU A 190 -6.38 17.17 -28.85
CA LEU A 190 -6.41 17.59 -27.45
C LEU A 190 -7.49 16.85 -26.63
N LEU A 191 -8.67 16.64 -27.20
CA LEU A 191 -9.73 15.84 -26.58
C LEU A 191 -9.29 14.39 -26.36
N LYS A 192 -8.59 13.79 -27.34
CA LYS A 192 -8.04 12.44 -27.21
C LYS A 192 -7.04 12.35 -26.05
N ILE A 193 -6.11 13.30 -25.95
CA ILE A 193 -5.13 13.35 -24.85
C ILE A 193 -5.83 13.41 -23.49
N ARG A 194 -6.82 14.30 -23.32
CA ARG A 194 -7.58 14.43 -22.07
C ARG A 194 -8.37 13.17 -21.73
N ASN A 195 -8.96 12.53 -22.73
CA ASN A 195 -9.66 11.27 -22.53
C ASN A 195 -8.69 10.17 -22.08
N ASP A 196 -7.52 10.06 -22.72
CA ASP A 196 -6.48 9.09 -22.36
C ASP A 196 -5.89 9.35 -20.96
N GLU A 197 -5.84 10.60 -20.50
CA GLU A 197 -5.46 10.93 -19.12
C GLU A 197 -6.51 10.48 -18.11
N MET A 198 -7.80 10.70 -18.41
CA MET A 198 -8.90 10.27 -17.56
C MET A 198 -8.96 8.74 -17.45
N THR A 199 -8.82 8.01 -18.56
CA THR A 199 -8.84 6.54 -18.54
C THR A 199 -7.67 5.96 -17.75
N GLU A 200 -6.46 6.48 -17.93
CA GLU A 200 -5.29 6.08 -17.15
C GLU A 200 -5.44 6.39 -15.65
N PHE A 201 -6.00 7.56 -15.31
CA PHE A 201 -6.32 7.90 -13.93
C PHE A 201 -7.30 6.91 -13.29
N HIS A 202 -8.40 6.59 -13.99
CA HIS A 202 -9.37 5.61 -13.53
C HIS A 202 -8.76 4.22 -13.37
N LYS A 203 -7.91 3.80 -14.31
CA LYS A 203 -7.20 2.52 -14.26
C LYS A 203 -6.25 2.44 -13.05
N LYS A 204 -5.36 3.42 -12.89
CA LYS A 204 -4.44 3.50 -11.73
C LYS A 204 -5.21 3.53 -10.41
N ASN A 205 -6.31 4.27 -10.35
CA ASN A 205 -7.14 4.32 -9.14
C ASN A 205 -7.80 2.96 -8.85
N ARG A 206 -8.31 2.26 -9.87
CA ARG A 206 -8.89 0.92 -9.71
C ARG A 206 -7.85 -0.11 -9.24
N GLU A 207 -6.65 -0.09 -9.82
CA GLU A 207 -5.54 -0.96 -9.40
C GLU A 207 -5.14 -0.69 -7.94
N ARG A 208 -5.03 0.59 -7.55
CA ARG A 208 -4.77 1.00 -6.17
C ARG A 208 -5.86 0.51 -5.22
N LEU A 209 -7.14 0.66 -5.58
CA LEU A 209 -8.26 0.19 -4.76
C LEU A 209 -8.24 -1.34 -4.58
N ALA A 210 -7.92 -2.09 -5.64
CA ALA A 210 -7.79 -3.55 -5.56
C ALA A 210 -6.65 -3.97 -4.60
N GLN A 211 -5.49 -3.33 -4.69
CA GLN A 211 -4.37 -3.58 -3.77
C GLN A 211 -4.74 -3.27 -2.32
N GLU A 212 -5.42 -2.14 -2.09
CA GLU A 212 -5.91 -1.75 -0.77
C GLU A 212 -6.94 -2.77 -0.24
N ALA A 213 -7.74 -3.41 -1.11
CA ALA A 213 -8.68 -4.47 -0.76
C ALA A 213 -8.00 -5.74 -0.29
N GLU A 214 -6.93 -6.15 -0.98
CA GLU A 214 -6.13 -7.28 -0.54
C GLU A 214 -5.46 -7.01 0.82
N LEU A 215 -4.93 -5.81 1.02
CA LEU A 215 -4.33 -5.41 2.30
C LEU A 215 -5.36 -5.38 3.43
N LEU A 216 -6.58 -4.91 3.16
CA LEU A 216 -7.68 -4.94 4.13
C LEU A 216 -8.03 -6.37 4.56
N ALA A 217 -8.19 -7.29 3.60
CA ALA A 217 -8.52 -8.68 3.88
C ALA A 217 -7.39 -9.42 4.62
N LYS A 218 -6.12 -9.09 4.32
CA LYS A 218 -4.95 -9.60 5.06
C LYS A 218 -4.90 -9.08 6.50
N ALA A 219 -5.24 -7.80 6.71
CA ALA A 219 -5.22 -7.18 8.04
C ALA A 219 -6.42 -7.58 8.91
N ASP A 220 -7.58 -7.80 8.30
CA ASP A 220 -8.82 -8.13 8.98
C ASP A 220 -9.64 -9.15 8.16
N PRO A 221 -9.57 -10.45 8.53
CA PRO A 221 -10.23 -11.53 7.81
C PRO A 221 -11.75 -11.40 7.68
N ASP A 222 -12.41 -10.58 8.52
CA ASP A 222 -13.85 -10.36 8.39
C ASP A 222 -14.20 -9.64 7.08
N PHE A 223 -13.26 -8.93 6.46
CA PHE A 223 -13.44 -8.30 5.15
C PHE A 223 -13.20 -9.25 3.96
N ALA A 224 -12.75 -10.49 4.21
CA ALA A 224 -12.65 -11.51 3.17
C ALA A 224 -14.00 -12.16 2.84
N ASP A 225 -14.95 -12.17 3.77
CA ASP A 225 -16.31 -12.68 3.55
C ASP A 225 -17.21 -11.57 2.99
N PRO A 226 -17.80 -11.73 1.79
CA PRO A 226 -18.66 -10.73 1.18
C PRO A 226 -19.83 -10.29 2.06
N LYS A 227 -20.45 -11.20 2.82
CA LYS A 227 -21.61 -10.88 3.67
C LYS A 227 -21.20 -10.07 4.89
N LYS A 228 -20.11 -10.45 5.55
CA LYS A 228 -19.57 -9.71 6.70
C LYS A 228 -19.07 -8.34 6.26
N LYS A 229 -18.37 -8.28 5.13
CA LYS A 229 -17.90 -7.04 4.52
C LYS A 229 -19.05 -6.07 4.27
N GLU A 230 -20.18 -6.54 3.72
CA GLU A 230 -21.37 -5.72 3.50
C GLU A 230 -21.95 -5.21 4.83
N GLN A 231 -22.07 -6.08 5.82
CA GLN A 231 -22.62 -5.72 7.13
C GLN A 231 -21.73 -4.70 7.85
N ILE A 232 -20.42 -4.96 7.95
CA ILE A 232 -19.46 -4.05 8.56
C ILE A 232 -19.48 -2.71 7.81
N GLY A 233 -19.59 -2.75 6.48
CA GLY A 233 -19.64 -1.53 5.69
C GLY A 233 -20.82 -0.63 6.02
N LYS A 234 -22.02 -1.21 6.19
CA LYS A 234 -23.19 -0.46 6.65
C LYS A 234 -22.99 0.11 8.05
N GLU A 235 -22.46 -0.69 8.98
CA GLU A 235 -22.20 -0.24 10.35
C GLU A 235 -21.19 0.93 10.41
N LEU A 236 -20.13 0.90 9.59
CA LEU A 236 -19.15 1.97 9.52
C LEU A 236 -19.76 3.27 8.96
N VAL A 237 -20.54 3.15 7.89
CA VAL A 237 -21.23 4.27 7.27
C VAL A 237 -22.19 4.92 8.27
N ASP A 238 -22.97 4.12 9.00
CA ASP A 238 -23.91 4.63 10.00
C ASP A 238 -23.20 5.23 11.23
N PHE A 239 -22.05 4.66 11.63
CA PHE A 239 -21.20 5.26 12.66
C PHE A 239 -20.67 6.63 12.23
N LEU A 240 -20.19 6.79 11.00
CA LEU A 240 -19.69 8.07 10.51
C LEU A 240 -20.81 9.10 10.37
N LYS A 241 -22.00 8.70 9.91
CA LYS A 241 -23.20 9.55 9.90
C LYS A 241 -23.56 10.04 11.29
N ALA A 242 -23.56 9.15 12.28
CA ALA A 242 -23.86 9.50 13.68
C ALA A 242 -22.84 10.50 14.26
N ASN A 243 -21.63 10.56 13.69
CA ASN A 243 -20.59 11.52 14.02
C ASN A 243 -20.60 12.79 13.14
N ASN A 244 -21.69 13.03 12.41
CA ASN A 244 -21.91 14.22 11.57
C ASN A 244 -20.99 14.36 10.35
N HIS A 245 -20.45 13.25 9.83
CA HIS A 245 -19.73 13.28 8.56
C HIS A 245 -20.68 13.45 7.37
N SER A 246 -20.30 14.31 6.42
CA SER A 246 -21.04 14.50 5.17
C SER A 246 -20.92 13.26 4.26
N PRO A 247 -21.83 13.05 3.29
CA PRO A 247 -21.72 11.92 2.36
C PRO A 247 -20.36 11.89 1.63
N GLU A 248 -19.87 13.05 1.20
CA GLU A 248 -18.60 13.21 0.49
C GLU A 248 -17.39 12.89 1.39
N GLU A 249 -17.46 13.23 2.67
CA GLU A 249 -16.42 12.88 3.65
C GLU A 249 -16.40 11.38 3.91
N ILE A 250 -17.57 10.76 4.07
CA ILE A 250 -17.69 9.31 4.27
C ILE A 250 -17.10 8.57 3.07
N GLU A 251 -17.40 9.04 1.86
CA GLU A 251 -16.79 8.51 0.64
C GLU A 251 -15.27 8.61 0.72
N ARG A 252 -14.72 9.80 0.94
CA ARG A 252 -13.27 10.00 1.01
C ARG A 252 -12.62 9.14 2.10
N ILE A 253 -13.25 8.99 3.26
CA ILE A 253 -12.72 8.18 4.37
C ILE A 253 -12.69 6.71 3.97
N ILE A 254 -13.78 6.18 3.43
CA ILE A 254 -13.95 4.76 3.10
C ILE A 254 -13.14 4.34 1.87
N TYR A 255 -13.09 5.17 0.82
CA TYR A 255 -12.45 4.83 -0.47
C TYR A 255 -10.99 5.28 -0.60
N SER A 256 -10.44 5.95 0.41
CA SER A 256 -9.04 6.42 0.34
C SER A 256 -8.05 5.30 0.67
N THR A 257 -8.15 4.65 1.83
CA THR A 257 -7.18 3.61 2.23
C THR A 257 -7.83 2.57 3.16
N HIS A 258 -7.33 1.33 3.14
CA HIS A 258 -7.72 0.29 4.10
C HIS A 258 -7.48 0.71 5.56
N ARG A 259 -6.45 1.53 5.79
CA ARG A 259 -6.09 2.07 7.11
C ARG A 259 -7.22 2.91 7.72
N ASN A 260 -7.89 3.72 6.90
CA ASN A 260 -9.02 4.51 7.37
C ASN A 260 -10.18 3.61 7.80
N ILE A 261 -10.50 2.57 7.03
CA ILE A 261 -11.53 1.59 7.37
C ILE A 261 -11.22 0.94 8.72
N LEU A 262 -9.98 0.49 8.92
CA LEU A 262 -9.55 -0.11 10.18
C LEU A 262 -9.62 0.87 11.36
N LEU A 263 -9.26 2.13 11.14
CA LEU A 263 -9.35 3.17 12.18
C LEU A 263 -10.81 3.42 12.58
N VAL A 264 -11.71 3.56 11.61
CA VAL A 264 -13.14 3.75 11.87
C VAL A 264 -13.73 2.52 12.55
N LYS A 265 -13.37 1.29 12.13
CA LYS A 265 -13.78 0.06 12.79
C LYS A 265 -13.37 0.04 14.27
N LYS A 266 -12.11 0.37 14.56
CA LYS A 266 -11.60 0.45 15.94
C LYS A 266 -12.33 1.51 16.77
N ALA A 267 -12.59 2.68 16.21
CA ALA A 267 -13.33 3.74 16.89
C ALA A 267 -14.77 3.30 17.21
N MET A 268 -15.45 2.68 16.25
CA MET A 268 -16.79 2.12 16.42
C MET A 268 -16.81 1.03 17.50
N GLU A 269 -15.86 0.09 17.47
CA GLU A 269 -15.75 -0.98 18.48
C GLU A 269 -15.46 -0.43 19.88
N PHE A 270 -14.59 0.58 19.98
CA PHE A 270 -14.32 1.26 21.24
C PHE A 270 -15.60 1.88 21.81
N ASP A 271 -16.37 2.60 21.00
CA ASP A 271 -17.66 3.17 21.42
C ASP A 271 -18.66 2.10 21.84
N LYS A 272 -18.72 0.97 21.13
CA LYS A 272 -19.54 -0.19 21.52
C LYS A 272 -19.14 -0.70 22.90
N ILE A 273 -17.83 -0.83 23.19
CA ILE A 273 -17.31 -1.29 24.48
C ILE A 273 -17.63 -0.28 25.61
N GLN A 274 -17.44 1.01 25.36
CA GLN A 274 -17.74 2.07 26.33
C GLN A 274 -19.22 2.09 26.69
N LYS A 275 -20.10 2.00 25.69
CA LYS A 275 -21.55 1.93 25.88
C LYS A 275 -21.99 0.65 26.60
N ALA A 276 -21.31 -0.48 26.35
CA ALA A 276 -21.62 -1.76 26.97
C ALA A 276 -21.34 -1.83 28.49
N ASN A 277 -20.70 -0.80 29.10
CA ASN A 277 -20.48 -0.70 30.55
C ASN A 277 -20.02 -2.04 31.19
N LEU A 278 -18.83 -2.52 30.82
CA LEU A 278 -18.23 -3.74 31.39
C LEU A 278 -17.98 -3.70 32.92
N LYS A 279 -18.30 -2.58 33.60
CA LYS A 279 -18.24 -2.42 35.06
C LYS A 279 -19.14 -3.39 35.84
N THR A 280 -20.07 -4.08 35.18
CA THR A 280 -20.97 -5.06 35.82
C THR A 280 -20.50 -6.50 35.72
N LYS A 281 -19.39 -6.79 35.02
CA LYS A 281 -18.72 -8.08 35.21
C LYS A 281 -17.97 -8.00 36.55
N LYS A 282 -18.72 -8.15 37.64
CA LYS A 282 -18.17 -8.51 38.95
C LYS A 282 -17.09 -9.54 38.66
N VAL A 283 -15.85 -9.20 39.01
CA VAL A 283 -14.84 -10.22 39.23
C VAL A 283 -15.55 -11.25 40.08
N VAL A 284 -15.88 -12.41 39.50
CA VAL A 284 -16.21 -13.58 40.28
C VAL A 284 -14.90 -13.81 41.00
N THR A 285 -14.80 -13.29 42.22
CA THR A 285 -13.84 -13.76 43.19
C THR A 285 -14.09 -15.26 43.16
N THR A 286 -13.19 -15.99 42.50
CA THR A 286 -13.15 -17.44 42.60
C THR A 286 -13.32 -17.75 44.09
N PRO A 287 -14.23 -18.67 44.47
CA PRO A 287 -14.40 -18.99 45.88
C PRO A 287 -13.01 -19.28 46.40
N SER A 288 -12.59 -18.45 47.36
CA SER A 288 -11.28 -18.55 47.98
C SER A 288 -11.11 -20.01 48.33
N ILE A 289 -10.14 -20.68 47.69
CA ILE A 289 -9.76 -22.03 48.03
C ILE A 289 -9.42 -21.96 49.51
N THR A 290 -10.33 -22.45 50.35
CA THR A 290 -10.02 -22.84 51.71
C THR A 290 -9.02 -23.96 51.55
N LYS A 291 -7.73 -23.60 51.48
CA LYS A 291 -6.64 -24.55 51.67
C LYS A 291 -6.91 -25.13 53.05
N SER A 292 -7.35 -26.38 53.07
CA SER A 292 -7.26 -27.21 54.26
C SER A 292 -5.79 -27.23 54.64
N SER A 293 -5.42 -26.43 55.63
CA SER A 293 -4.13 -26.56 56.28
C SER A 293 -4.30 -26.04 57.69
N ASN A 294 -4.38 -26.99 58.60
CA ASN A 294 -4.11 -26.80 60.02
C ASN A 294 -2.68 -26.30 60.19
N PHE A 295 -2.45 -25.01 59.98
CA PHE A 295 -1.21 -24.36 60.34
C PHE A 295 -1.52 -23.12 61.16
N ARG A 296 -1.58 -23.29 62.49
CA ARG A 296 -1.53 -22.19 63.45
C ARG A 296 -0.07 -21.70 63.48
N PRO A 297 0.24 -20.47 63.05
CA PRO A 297 1.53 -19.89 63.40
C PRO A 297 1.54 -19.62 64.90
N LYS A 298 2.55 -20.16 65.61
CA LYS A 298 2.80 -19.87 67.03
C LYS A 298 3.06 -18.36 67.19
N PRO A 299 2.50 -17.69 68.21
CA PRO A 299 2.82 -16.30 68.47
C PRO A 299 4.28 -16.16 68.91
N ASN A 300 5.05 -15.34 68.19
CA ASN A 300 6.41 -14.95 68.55
C ASN A 300 6.42 -14.29 69.93
N GLN A 301 7.11 -14.92 70.90
CA GLN A 301 7.27 -14.47 72.28
C GLN A 301 8.07 -13.15 72.43
N SER A 302 8.69 -12.63 71.38
CA SER A 302 9.52 -11.43 71.44
C SER A 302 8.72 -10.12 71.60
N ASN A 303 7.47 -10.07 71.14
CA ASN A 303 6.66 -8.84 71.21
C ASN A 303 6.02 -8.62 72.60
N ASN A 304 5.91 -9.65 73.43
CA ASN A 304 5.32 -9.53 74.77
C ASN A 304 6.27 -8.96 75.82
N LEU A 305 7.59 -9.20 75.71
CA LEU A 305 8.56 -8.71 76.71
C LEU A 305 8.72 -7.18 76.68
N ASN A 306 8.68 -6.58 75.49
CA ASN A 306 8.74 -5.12 75.34
C ASN A 306 7.52 -4.45 75.97
N ALA A 307 6.31 -4.97 75.71
CA ALA A 307 5.08 -4.47 76.32
C ALA A 307 5.03 -4.65 77.85
N ILE A 308 5.58 -5.75 78.37
CA ILE A 308 5.68 -5.99 79.82
C ILE A 308 6.73 -5.05 80.45
N SER A 309 7.84 -4.77 79.76
CA SER A 309 8.86 -3.82 80.21
C SER A 309 8.35 -2.40 80.34
N ASP A 310 7.49 -1.95 79.42
CA ASP A 310 6.93 -0.60 79.48
C ASP A 310 5.93 -0.45 80.62
N LYS A 311 5.20 -1.53 80.97
CA LYS A 311 4.32 -1.56 82.15
C LYS A 311 5.10 -1.60 83.46
N ALA A 312 6.21 -2.35 83.50
CA ALA A 312 7.09 -2.38 84.66
C ALA A 312 7.76 -1.01 84.92
N LYS A 313 8.19 -0.29 83.87
CA LYS A 313 8.71 1.09 83.99
C LYS A 313 7.65 2.07 84.54
N LYS A 314 6.37 1.80 84.31
CA LYS A 314 5.24 2.58 84.84
C LYS A 314 4.81 2.14 86.25
N GLY A 315 5.56 1.25 86.91
CA GLY A 315 5.34 0.85 88.30
C GLY A 315 4.32 -0.28 88.49
N ASP A 316 3.92 -0.98 87.43
CA ASP A 316 3.02 -2.12 87.55
C ASP A 316 3.74 -3.31 88.20
N LYS A 317 3.35 -3.61 89.45
CA LYS A 317 3.97 -4.65 90.27
C LYS A 317 3.88 -6.03 89.61
N ALA A 318 2.80 -6.34 88.91
CA ALA A 318 2.62 -7.64 88.25
C ALA A 318 3.59 -7.81 87.08
N ALA A 319 3.84 -6.74 86.32
CA ALA A 319 4.79 -6.74 85.22
C ALA A 319 6.25 -6.86 85.71
N ILE A 320 6.58 -6.25 86.85
CA ILE A 320 7.90 -6.37 87.49
C ILE A 320 8.15 -7.81 87.94
N THR A 321 7.16 -8.45 88.60
CA THR A 321 7.30 -9.85 89.04
C THR A 321 7.47 -10.80 87.85
N GLN A 322 6.78 -10.55 86.74
CA GLN A 322 6.92 -11.33 85.52
C GLN A 322 8.32 -11.20 84.91
N LEU A 323 8.90 -10.00 84.84
CA LEU A 323 10.27 -9.81 84.34
C LEU A 323 11.33 -10.44 85.24
N VAL A 324 11.18 -10.33 86.57
CA VAL A 324 12.10 -10.96 87.52
C VAL A 324 12.04 -12.48 87.40
N SER A 325 10.84 -13.06 87.30
CA SER A 325 10.69 -14.52 87.13
C SER A 325 11.26 -15.01 85.80
N ALA A 326 11.09 -14.23 84.71
CA ALA A 326 11.67 -14.53 83.41
C ALA A 326 13.20 -14.47 83.43
N PHE A 327 13.79 -13.51 84.16
CA PHE A 327 15.25 -13.39 84.30
C PHE A 327 15.87 -14.52 85.14
N ILE A 328 15.20 -14.92 86.22
CA ILE A 328 15.65 -16.04 87.07
C ILE A 328 15.62 -17.35 86.28
N ASN A 329 14.56 -17.60 85.51
CA ASN A 329 14.44 -18.80 84.69
C ASN A 329 15.38 -18.83 83.47
N SER A 330 16.00 -17.70 83.10
CA SER A 330 16.96 -17.64 82.00
C SER A 330 18.41 -17.96 82.42
N LYS A 331 18.69 -18.07 83.73
CA LYS A 331 20.04 -18.31 84.27
C LYS A 331 20.23 -19.72 84.87
N ASN A 332 19.23 -20.59 84.79
CA ASN A 332 19.32 -22.00 85.15
C ASN A 332 19.34 -22.90 83.91
#